data_AF-A0A8S9W4B0-F1
#
_entry.id   AF-A0A8S9W4B0-F1
#
_cell.length_a   1.000
_cell.length_b   1.000
_cell.length_c   1.000
_cell.angle_alpha   90.00
_cell.angle_beta   90.00
_cell.angle_gamma   90.00
#
_symmetry.space_group_name_H-M   'P 1'
#
loop_
_entity.id
_entity.type
_entity.pdbx_description
1 polymer ?
#
loop_
_entity_poly.entity_id
_entity_poly.type
_entity_poly.pdbx_seq_one_letter_code
_entity_poly.pdbx_strand_id
1 'polypeptide(L)'
;MQLGELADPAADMVVLLGGLAIPKMNTDVNDIKRVIDDITKPDNRTIIGVFFMSIFQEMGWTDVIDFDYLLDSHMKNTTLKK
;
A
#
# COMPACT_ATOMS: atom_id res chain seq x y z
N MET A 1 -15.50 -9.07 -3.32
CA MET A 1 -14.56 -9.56 -4.35
C MET A 1 -14.00 -10.89 -3.86
N GLN A 2 -13.93 -11.90 -4.71
CA GLN A 2 -13.27 -13.18 -4.43
C GLN A 2 -12.12 -13.34 -5.42
N LEU A 3 -11.10 -14.11 -5.04
CA LEU A 3 -9.98 -14.43 -5.94
C LEU A 3 -10.47 -15.40 -7.03
N GLY A 4 -10.02 -15.17 -8.26
CA GLY A 4 -10.26 -16.04 -9.41
C GLY A 4 -9.09 -16.99 -9.66
N GLU A 5 -8.92 -17.37 -10.92
CA GLU A 5 -7.74 -18.09 -11.39
C GLU A 5 -6.48 -17.21 -11.45
N LEU A 6 -5.33 -17.81 -11.74
CA LEU A 6 -4.08 -17.08 -11.93
C LEU A 6 -4.20 -16.16 -13.15
N ALA A 7 -3.70 -14.94 -13.01
CA ALA A 7 -3.70 -13.92 -14.06
C ALA A 7 -2.32 -13.29 -14.20
N ASP A 8 -2.09 -12.63 -15.34
CA ASP A 8 -0.91 -11.79 -15.55
C ASP A 8 -0.92 -10.64 -14.53
N PRO A 9 0.14 -10.46 -13.72
CA PRO A 9 0.20 -9.41 -12.72
C PRO A 9 0.48 -8.02 -13.30
N ALA A 10 0.79 -7.89 -14.61
CA ALA A 10 1.09 -6.61 -15.24
C ALA A 10 -0.03 -5.57 -15.03
N ALA A 11 0.33 -4.40 -14.52
CA ALA A 11 -0.59 -3.33 -14.18
C ALA A 11 -0.03 -1.94 -14.51
N ASP A 12 -0.90 -1.04 -14.95
CA ASP A 12 -0.59 0.39 -15.09
C ASP A 12 -0.74 1.14 -13.74
N MET A 13 -1.46 0.56 -12.78
CA MET A 13 -1.72 1.16 -11.47
C MET A 13 -1.59 0.13 -10.35
N VAL A 14 -0.90 0.52 -9.28
CA VAL A 14 -0.73 -0.30 -8.07
C VAL A 14 -1.32 0.44 -6.88
N VAL A 15 -2.19 -0.25 -6.14
CA VAL A 15 -2.74 0.24 -4.87
C VAL A 15 -2.07 -0.50 -3.73
N LEU A 16 -1.27 0.20 -2.94
CA LEU A 16 -0.59 -0.34 -1.78
C LEU A 16 -1.43 -0.13 -0.52
N LEU A 17 -1.82 -1.24 0.12
CA LEU A 17 -2.63 -1.19 1.33
C LEU A 17 -1.74 -1.07 2.58
N GLY A 18 -2.08 -0.12 3.47
CA GLY A 18 -1.32 0.22 4.67
C GLY A 18 -1.02 -0.94 5.61
N GLY A 19 -1.80 -2.02 5.55
CA GLY A 19 -1.55 -3.23 6.31
C GLY A 19 -0.14 -3.80 6.10
N LEU A 20 0.43 -3.65 4.90
CA LEU A 20 1.77 -4.16 4.57
C LEU A 20 2.89 -3.49 5.37
N ALA A 21 2.70 -2.23 5.77
CA ALA A 21 3.69 -1.46 6.53
C ALA A 21 3.63 -1.70 8.05
N ILE A 22 2.61 -2.40 8.54
CA ILE A 22 2.48 -2.67 9.98
C ILE A 22 3.66 -3.56 10.43
N PRO A 23 4.39 -3.21 11.50
CA PRO A 23 5.59 -3.96 11.94
C PRO A 23 5.39 -5.47 12.10
N LYS A 24 4.19 -5.90 12.54
CA LYS A 24 3.84 -7.31 12.73
C LYS A 24 3.82 -8.13 11.43
N MET A 25 3.67 -7.48 10.27
CA MET A 25 3.66 -8.15 8.97
C MET A 25 5.05 -8.57 8.50
N ASN A 26 6.11 -8.00 9.09
CA ASN A 26 7.51 -8.31 8.74
C ASN A 26 7.80 -8.20 7.23
N THR A 27 7.22 -7.20 6.59
CA THR A 27 7.39 -6.89 5.16
C THR A 27 8.53 -5.89 5.00
N ASP A 28 9.50 -6.18 4.12
CA ASP A 28 10.53 -5.21 3.73
C ASP A 28 9.99 -4.29 2.62
N VAL A 29 10.10 -2.98 2.83
CA VAL A 29 9.69 -1.95 1.86
C VAL A 29 10.46 -2.08 0.53
N ASN A 30 11.71 -2.54 0.54
CA ASN A 30 12.50 -2.73 -0.67
C ASN A 30 12.01 -3.91 -1.50
N ASP A 31 11.51 -4.96 -0.85
CA ASP A 31 10.90 -6.09 -1.56
C ASP A 31 9.58 -5.68 -2.21
N ILE A 32 8.79 -4.85 -1.54
CA ILE A 32 7.58 -4.27 -2.13
C ILE A 32 7.92 -3.37 -3.33
N LYS A 33 8.96 -2.53 -3.22
CA LYS A 33 9.43 -1.70 -4.32
C LYS A 33 9.82 -2.54 -5.54
N ARG A 34 10.52 -3.65 -5.34
CA ARG A 34 10.86 -4.61 -6.41
C ARG A 34 9.62 -5.20 -7.06
N VAL A 35 8.63 -5.62 -6.28
CA VAL A 35 7.37 -6.15 -6.84
C VAL A 35 6.66 -5.09 -7.68
N ILE A 36 6.63 -3.83 -7.23
CA ILE A 36 6.05 -2.73 -8.01
C ILE A 36 6.83 -2.54 -9.33
N ASP A 37 8.15 -2.55 -9.28
CA ASP A 37 9.00 -2.43 -10.48
C ASP A 37 8.80 -3.61 -11.45
N ASP A 38 8.55 -4.82 -10.95
CA ASP A 38 8.35 -6.03 -11.77
C ASP A 38 6.98 -6.07 -12.46
N ILE A 39 5.94 -5.52 -11.82
CA ILE A 39 4.57 -5.59 -12.34
C ILE A 39 4.14 -4.32 -13.09
N THR A 40 4.96 -3.28 -13.10
CA THR A 40 4.64 -2.00 -13.76
C THR A 40 5.67 -1.61 -14.81
N LYS A 41 5.28 -0.76 -15.76
CA LYS A 41 6.22 -0.13 -16.70
C LYS A 41 6.61 1.26 -16.17
N PRO A 42 7.91 1.61 -16.13
CA PRO A 42 8.38 2.87 -15.56
C PRO A 42 7.69 4.12 -16.15
N ASP A 43 7.43 4.11 -17.46
CA ASP A 43 6.96 5.28 -18.20
C ASP A 43 5.46 5.56 -18.05
N ASN A 44 4.70 4.64 -17.45
CA ASN A 44 3.24 4.74 -17.35
C ASN A 44 2.71 4.00 -16.11
N ARG A 45 3.29 4.26 -14.94
CA ARG A 45 2.81 3.68 -13.67
C ARG A 45 2.19 4.73 -12.77
N THR A 46 1.17 4.32 -12.01
CA THR A 46 0.61 5.10 -10.91
C THR A 46 0.62 4.28 -9.62
N ILE A 47 1.24 4.81 -8.56
CA ILE A 47 1.37 4.16 -7.26
C ILE A 47 0.52 4.93 -6.24
N ILE A 48 -0.52 4.28 -5.72
CA ILE A 48 -1.46 4.86 -4.75
C ILE A 48 -1.29 4.16 -3.41
N GLY A 49 -1.01 4.90 -2.35
CA GLY A 49 -1.07 4.39 -0.98
C GLY A 49 -2.46 4.57 -0.40
N VAL A 50 -3.10 3.50 0.08
CA VAL A 50 -4.37 3.55 0.82
C VAL A 50 -4.19 2.96 2.20
N PHE A 51 -4.34 3.79 3.23
CA PHE A 51 -3.93 3.43 4.58
C PHE A 51 -4.67 4.21 5.66
N PHE A 52 -4.39 3.86 6.91
CA PHE A 52 -4.98 4.49 8.08
C PHE A 52 -3.88 4.97 9.02
N MET A 53 -4.20 6.02 9.77
CA MET A 53 -3.38 6.51 10.88
C MET A 53 -1.91 6.75 10.49
N SER A 54 -1.68 7.33 9.31
CA SER A 54 -0.34 7.79 8.89
C SER A 54 0.75 6.71 8.86
N ILE A 55 0.38 5.43 8.74
CA ILE A 55 1.32 4.30 8.87
C ILE A 55 2.49 4.32 7.88
N PHE A 56 2.28 4.78 6.63
CA PHE A 56 3.38 4.83 5.65
C PHE A 56 4.42 5.89 6.01
N GLN A 57 4.00 7.02 6.58
CA GLN A 57 4.91 8.05 7.06
C GLN A 57 5.62 7.59 8.34
N GLU A 58 4.88 7.02 9.30
CA GLU A 58 5.45 6.52 10.56
C GLU A 58 6.50 5.43 10.35
N MET A 59 6.34 4.63 9.29
CA MET A 59 7.24 3.52 8.95
C MET A 59 8.30 3.91 7.91
N GLY A 60 8.34 5.16 7.44
CA GLY A 60 9.33 5.64 6.46
C GLY A 60 9.15 5.08 5.05
N TRP A 61 7.98 4.56 4.70
CA TRP A 61 7.72 4.01 3.36
C TRP A 61 7.65 5.10 2.29
N THR A 62 7.23 6.30 2.68
CA THR A 62 7.19 7.47 1.79
C THR A 62 8.57 7.96 1.35
N ASP A 63 9.63 7.54 2.04
CA ASP A 63 11.02 7.90 1.67
C ASP A 63 11.64 6.91 0.68
N VAL A 64 11.00 5.74 0.49
CA VAL A 64 11.53 4.64 -0.34
C VAL A 64 10.69 4.45 -1.60
N ILE A 65 9.36 4.61 -1.48
CA ILE A 65 8.40 4.43 -2.56
C ILE A 65 7.89 5.81 -2.99
N ASP A 66 8.04 6.11 -4.28
CA ASP A 66 7.56 7.34 -4.90
C ASP A 66 6.05 7.24 -5.18
N PHE A 67 5.23 7.48 -4.15
CA PHE A 67 3.78 7.49 -4.29
C PHE A 67 3.29 8.71 -5.08
N ASP A 68 2.41 8.50 -6.05
CA ASP A 68 1.70 9.59 -6.74
C ASP A 68 0.57 10.14 -5.87
N TYR A 69 -0.12 9.27 -5.13
CA TYR A 69 -1.23 9.63 -4.27
C TYR A 69 -1.19 8.88 -2.93
N LEU A 70 -1.56 9.58 -1.85
CA LEU A 70 -1.69 9.03 -0.52
C LEU A 70 -3.10 9.31 0.01
N LEU A 71 -3.86 8.24 0.27
CA LEU A 71 -5.18 8.28 0.89
C LEU A 71 -5.05 7.76 2.33
N ASP A 72 -4.86 8.69 3.27
CA ASP A 72 -4.84 8.42 4.71
C ASP A 72 -6.22 8.68 5.33
N SER A 73 -6.74 7.71 6.08
CA SER A 73 -8.00 7.86 6.81
C SER A 73 -7.80 7.68 8.32
N HIS A 74 -8.40 8.58 9.09
CA HIS A 74 -8.32 8.60 10.55
C HIS A 74 -9.66 8.17 11.15
N MET A 75 -9.64 7.06 11.87
CA MET A 75 -10.84 6.46 12.44
C MET A 75 -10.83 6.51 13.96
N LYS A 76 -11.86 7.11 14.55
CA LYS A 76 -12.07 7.12 16.00
C LYS A 76 -13.40 6.45 16.32
N ASN A 77 -13.40 5.56 17.32
CA ASN A 77 -14.63 4.96 17.83
C ASN A 77 -14.97 5.47 19.24
N THR A 78 -16.22 5.26 19.63
CA THR A 78 -16.70 5.43 21.00
C THR A 78 -17.62 4.26 21.33
N THR A 79 -17.54 3.73 22.55
CA THR A 79 -18.45 2.69 23.03
C THR A 79 -19.46 3.30 23.97
N LEU A 80 -20.74 3.20 23.62
CA LEU A 80 -21.83 3.61 24.49
C LEU A 80 -22.12 2.48 25.47
N LYS A 81 -21.98 2.75 26.78
CA LYS A 81 -22.47 1.82 27.81
C LYS A 81 -24.00 1.85 27.78
N LYS A 82 -24.63 0.67 27.73
CA LYS A 82 -26.06 0.52 28.02
C LYS A 82 -26.31 0.71 29.50
#